data_AF-A0A7V9RAJ7-F1
#
_entry.id   AF-A0A7V9RAJ7-F1
#
_cell.length_a   1.000
_cell.length_b   1.000
_cell.length_c   1.000
_cell.angle_alpha   90.00
_cell.angle_beta   90.00
_cell.angle_gamma   90.00
#
_symmetry.space_group_name_H-M   'P 1'
#
loop_
_entity.id
_entity.type
_entity.pdbx_description
1 polymer ?
#
loop_
_entity_poly.entity_id
_entity_poly.type
_entity_poly.pdbx_seq_one_letter_code
_entity_poly.pdbx_strand_id
1 'polypeptide(L)'
;HGLVDAVHEPDELRDKTLELCRTLVSKSALALAYAKEATNLALQGDHRSNLETEARLFSMLFASEDQKEGMAAFVEKRPAQFQGR
;
A
#
# COMPACT_ATOMS: atom_id res chain seq x y z
N HIS A 1 12.08 20.51 5.93
CA HIS A 1 11.11 20.20 7.01
C HIS A 1 10.06 19.25 6.44
N GLY A 2 10.21 17.93 6.62
CA GLY A 2 9.29 16.89 6.15
C GLY A 2 8.30 16.47 7.24
N LEU A 3 7.67 17.45 7.89
CA LEU A 3 6.75 17.20 9.01
C LEU A 3 5.34 16.87 8.53
N VAL A 4 4.97 17.33 7.34
CA VAL A 4 3.67 17.13 6.69
C VAL A 4 3.89 16.79 5.22
N ASP A 5 3.08 15.87 4.69
CA ASP A 5 3.13 15.47 3.28
C ASP A 5 2.41 16.44 2.35
N ALA A 6 1.33 17.08 2.84
CA ALA A 6 0.54 18.06 2.10
C ALA A 6 -0.10 19.09 3.03
N VAL A 7 -0.33 20.31 2.49
CA VAL A 7 -1.02 21.42 3.17
C VAL A 7 -2.15 21.88 2.26
N HIS A 8 -3.33 22.08 2.85
CA HIS A 8 -4.53 22.51 2.15
C HIS A 8 -5.22 23.62 2.93
N GLU A 9 -6.08 24.40 2.26
CA GLU A 9 -6.92 25.39 2.92
C GLU A 9 -7.86 24.70 3.95
N PRO A 10 -8.21 25.38 5.06
CA PRO A 10 -8.96 24.75 6.15
C PRO A 10 -10.30 24.12 5.73
N ASP A 11 -10.98 24.73 4.76
CA ASP A 11 -12.26 24.27 4.21
C ASP A 11 -12.10 23.07 3.24
N GLU A 12 -10.94 22.92 2.61
CA GLU A 12 -10.63 21.80 1.71
C GLU A 12 -9.99 20.59 2.41
N LEU A 13 -9.40 20.79 3.60
CA LEU A 13 -8.58 19.80 4.30
C LEU A 13 -9.27 18.44 4.45
N ARG A 14 -10.55 18.44 4.85
CA ARG A 14 -11.31 17.21 5.05
C ARG A 14 -11.52 16.47 3.74
N ASP A 15 -11.91 17.18 2.70
CA ASP A 15 -12.25 16.57 1.42
C ASP A 15 -10.99 16.00 0.75
N LYS A 16 -9.85 16.69 0.85
CA LYS A 16 -8.54 16.18 0.42
C LYS A 16 -8.05 14.98 1.21
N THR A 17 -8.27 14.97 2.52
CA THR A 17 -7.97 13.80 3.36
C THR A 17 -8.80 12.58 2.92
N LEU A 18 -10.10 12.78 2.68
CA LEU A 18 -10.99 11.70 2.24
C LEU A 18 -10.67 11.22 0.83
N GLU A 19 -10.19 12.09 -0.06
CA GLU A 19 -9.70 11.72 -1.39
C GLU A 19 -8.54 10.72 -1.30
N LEU A 20 -7.57 10.97 -0.41
CA LEU A 20 -6.48 10.04 -0.12
C LEU A 20 -7.00 8.74 0.48
N CYS A 21 -7.89 8.80 1.47
CA CYS A 21 -8.47 7.60 2.09
C CYS A 21 -9.21 6.72 1.07
N ARG A 22 -9.98 7.32 0.15
CA ARG A 22 -10.68 6.58 -0.93
C ARG A 22 -9.68 5.88 -1.85
N THR A 23 -8.56 6.53 -2.15
CA THR A 23 -7.48 5.91 -2.92
C THR A 23 -6.91 4.70 -2.19
N LEU A 24 -6.63 4.81 -0.89
CA LEU A 24 -6.09 3.69 -0.09
C LEU A 24 -7.09 2.53 0.01
N VAL A 25 -8.35 2.80 0.33
CA VAL A 25 -9.40 1.77 0.45
C VAL A 25 -9.69 1.07 -0.88
N SER A 26 -9.36 1.70 -2.02
CA SER A 26 -9.45 1.06 -3.34
C SER A 26 -8.36 0.00 -3.61
N LYS A 27 -7.39 -0.19 -2.70
CA LYS A 27 -6.26 -1.12 -2.85
C LYS A 27 -6.43 -2.33 -1.93
N SER A 28 -5.60 -3.36 -2.15
CA SER A 28 -5.51 -4.49 -1.23
C SER A 28 -5.03 -4.04 0.15
N ALA A 29 -5.84 -4.31 1.17
CA ALA A 29 -5.51 -3.99 2.56
C ALA A 29 -4.26 -4.76 3.02
N LEU A 30 -4.10 -6.01 2.57
CA LEU A 30 -2.93 -6.83 2.89
C LEU A 30 -1.65 -6.27 2.26
N ALA A 31 -1.71 -5.89 0.98
CA ALA A 31 -0.57 -5.28 0.29
C ALA A 31 -0.17 -3.94 0.93
N LEU A 32 -1.14 -3.09 1.30
CA LEU A 32 -0.88 -1.84 2.00
C LEU A 32 -0.22 -2.07 3.37
N ALA A 33 -0.67 -3.07 4.12
CA ALA A 33 -0.08 -3.40 5.42
C ALA A 33 1.39 -3.80 5.29
N TYR A 34 1.71 -4.71 4.37
CA TYR A 34 3.08 -5.16 4.13
C TYR A 34 3.98 -4.07 3.54
N ALA A 35 3.46 -3.23 2.63
CA ALA A 35 4.20 -2.09 2.12
C ALA A 35 4.56 -1.08 3.23
N LYS A 36 3.62 -0.81 4.14
CA LYS A 36 3.85 0.06 5.30
C LYS A 36 4.90 -0.54 6.25
N GLU A 37 4.85 -1.84 6.51
CA GLU A 37 5.84 -2.53 7.33
C GLU A 37 7.25 -2.44 6.72
N ALA A 38 7.39 -2.80 5.44
CA ALA A 38 8.67 -2.71 4.73
C ALA A 38 9.23 -1.28 4.72
N THR A 39 8.38 -0.28 4.46
CA THR A 39 8.79 1.14 4.42
C THR A 39 9.26 1.64 5.78
N ASN A 40 8.57 1.27 6.86
CA ASN A 40 8.95 1.66 8.22
C ASN A 40 10.28 1.04 8.64
N LEU A 41 10.56 -0.18 8.20
CA LEU A 41 11.81 -0.88 8.46
C LEU A 41 12.96 -0.36 7.60
N ALA A 42 12.70 0.11 6.37
CA ALA A 42 13.74 0.51 5.41
C ALA A 42 14.75 1.54 5.95
N LEU A 43 14.33 2.39 6.89
CA LEU A 43 15.17 3.42 7.51
C LEU A 43 15.81 2.98 8.85
N GLN A 44 15.61 1.73 9.26
CA GLN A 44 16.08 1.16 10.53
C GLN A 44 17.01 -0.02 10.26
N GLY A 45 17.99 -0.28 11.14
CA GLY A 45 18.78 -1.51 11.06
C GLY A 45 19.68 -1.63 9.83
N ASP A 46 19.99 -2.87 9.44
CA ASP A 46 20.88 -3.18 8.32
C ASP A 46 20.12 -3.24 6.98
N HIS A 47 20.71 -2.61 5.95
CA HIS A 47 20.08 -2.49 4.64
C HIS A 47 19.82 -3.84 3.98
N ARG A 48 20.74 -4.80 4.10
CA ARG A 48 20.58 -6.12 3.48
C ARG A 48 19.45 -6.89 4.16
N SER A 49 19.39 -6.87 5.49
CA SER A 49 18.28 -7.49 6.24
C SER A 49 16.92 -6.88 5.90
N ASN A 50 16.86 -5.56 5.65
CA ASN A 50 15.63 -4.90 5.22
C ASN A 50 15.17 -5.37 3.84
N LEU A 51 16.08 -5.50 2.87
CA LEU A 51 15.75 -6.03 1.54
C LEU A 51 15.28 -7.49 1.61
N GLU A 52 15.92 -8.31 2.45
CA GLU A 52 15.48 -9.70 2.68
C GLU A 52 14.07 -9.74 3.29
N THR A 53 13.76 -8.81 4.21
CA THR A 53 12.42 -8.68 4.80
C THR A 53 11.38 -8.22 3.78
N GLU A 54 11.69 -7.21 2.96
CA GLU A 54 10.83 -6.73 1.89
C GLU A 54 10.50 -7.84 0.89
N ALA A 55 11.52 -8.58 0.43
CA ALA A 55 11.33 -9.71 -0.47
C ALA A 55 10.43 -10.79 0.14
N ARG A 56 10.60 -11.09 1.44
CA ARG A 56 9.74 -12.03 2.16
C ARG A 56 8.30 -11.53 2.20
N LEU A 57 8.07 -10.29 2.64
CA LEU A 57 6.73 -9.70 2.73
C LEU A 57 6.03 -9.69 1.37
N PHE A 58 6.75 -9.32 0.31
CA PHE A 58 6.24 -9.36 -1.06
C PHE A 58 5.89 -10.78 -1.50
N SER A 59 6.75 -11.77 -1.22
CA SER A 59 6.49 -13.16 -1.59
C SER A 59 5.24 -13.73 -0.89
N MET A 60 4.94 -13.31 0.35
CA MET A 60 3.75 -13.75 1.08
C MET A 60 2.45 -13.28 0.41
N LEU A 61 2.47 -12.16 -0.34
CA LEU A 61 1.29 -11.69 -1.07
C LEU A 61 0.85 -12.69 -2.14
N PHE A 62 1.76 -13.47 -2.74
CA PHE A 62 1.40 -14.44 -3.79
C PHE A 62 0.47 -15.56 -3.30
N ALA A 63 0.35 -15.75 -1.98
CA ALA A 63 -0.62 -16.68 -1.40
C ALA A 63 -2.04 -16.09 -1.30
N SER A 64 -2.19 -14.76 -1.36
CA SER A 64 -3.47 -14.05 -1.14
C SER A 64 -4.42 -14.14 -2.35
N GLU A 65 -5.71 -13.97 -2.10
CA GLU A 65 -6.73 -13.82 -3.15
C GLU A 65 -6.54 -12.47 -3.86
N ASP A 66 -6.23 -11.42 -3.11
CA ASP A 66 -6.03 -10.06 -3.62
C ASP A 66 -4.90 -9.98 -4.67
N GLN A 67 -3.81 -10.71 -4.46
CA GLN A 67 -2.70 -10.73 -5.42
C GLN A 67 -3.11 -11.38 -6.74
N LYS A 68 -3.86 -12.49 -6.69
CA LYS A 68 -4.37 -13.20 -7.87
C LYS A 68 -5.35 -12.32 -8.63
N GLU A 69 -6.28 -11.71 -7.91
CA GLU A 69 -7.27 -10.77 -8.48
C GLU A 69 -6.60 -9.54 -9.09
N GLY A 70 -5.60 -8.95 -8.41
CA GLY A 70 -4.86 -7.82 -8.94
C GLY A 70 -4.14 -8.14 -10.26
N MET A 71 -3.51 -9.31 -10.34
CA MET A 71 -2.90 -9.78 -11.60
C MET A 71 -3.93 -10.05 -12.69
N ALA A 72 -5.03 -10.74 -12.35
CA ALA A 72 -6.10 -11.05 -13.31
C ALA A 72 -6.73 -9.77 -13.87
N ALA A 73 -7.13 -8.85 -12.98
CA ALA A 73 -7.72 -7.56 -13.34
C ALA A 73 -6.78 -6.72 -14.22
N PHE A 74 -5.47 -6.76 -13.96
CA PHE A 74 -4.46 -6.09 -14.79
C PHE A 74 -4.41 -6.67 -16.21
N VAL A 75 -4.34 -8.01 -16.34
CA VAL A 75 -4.33 -8.68 -17.65
C VAL A 75 -5.63 -8.44 -18.40
N GLU A 76 -6.76 -8.47 -17.71
CA GLU A 76 -8.12 -8.27 -18.24
C GLU A 76 -8.47 -6.80 -18.46
N LYS A 77 -7.60 -5.85 -18.06
CA LYS A 77 -7.80 -4.40 -18.17
C LYS A 77 -9.10 -3.90 -17.52
N ARG A 78 -9.44 -4.47 -16.36
CA ARG A 78 -10.61 -4.07 -15.56
C ARG A 78 -10.18 -3.59 -14.17
N PRO A 79 -11.05 -2.88 -13.44
CA PRO A 79 -10.81 -2.59 -12.03
C PRO A 79 -10.71 -3.89 -11.21
N ALA A 80 -9.74 -3.94 -10.30
CA ALA A 80 -9.57 -5.03 -9.36
C ALA A 80 -10.56 -4.92 -8.20
N GLN A 81 -11.03 -6.05 -7.68
CA GLN A 81 -11.93 -6.15 -6.54
C GLN A 81 -11.24 -6.82 -5.36
N PHE A 82 -10.56 -6.02 -4.55
CA PHE A 82 -9.83 -6.52 -3.38
C PHE A 82 -10.77 -6.83 -2.20
N GLN A 83 -10.50 -7.93 -1.51
CA GLN A 83 -11.25 -8.43 -0.35
C GLN A 83 -10.40 -8.48 0.93
N GLY A 84 -9.10 -8.18 0.84
CA GLY A 84 -8.21 -8.07 2.01
C GLY A 84 -7.74 -9.42 2.56
N ARG A 85 -7.70 -10.46 1.74
CA ARG A 85 -7.24 -11.81 2.11
C ARG A 85 -6.48 -12.49 0.97
#